data_AF-A0A428C6E4-F1
#
_entry.id   AF-A0A428C6E4-F1
#
_cell.length_a   1.000
_cell.length_b   1.000
_cell.length_c   1.000
_cell.angle_alpha   90.00
_cell.angle_beta   90.00
_cell.angle_gamma   90.00
#
_symmetry.space_group_name_H-M   'P 1'
#
loop_
_entity.id
_entity.type
_entity.pdbx_description
1 polymer ?
#
loop_
_entity_poly.entity_id
_entity_poly.type
_entity_poly.pdbx_seq_one_letter_code
_entity_poly.pdbx_strand_id
1 'polypeptide(L)' 'MASKVLIKNPKNVRQAWFSLPLYFGRLSHIGLTGSYDEQIEIVDYEGSAFIGYGLFSVADLEQLNRQVEG' A
#
# COMPACT_ATOMS: atom_id res chain seq x y z
N MET A 1 1.31 14.58 10.41
CA MET A 1 2.42 13.65 10.09
C MET A 1 1.94 12.82 8.91
N ALA A 2 2.72 12.68 7.83
CA ALA A 2 2.26 11.92 6.66
C ALA A 2 2.22 10.43 7.01
N SER A 3 1.06 9.78 6.87
CA SER A 3 0.92 8.35 7.11
C SER A 3 1.72 7.56 6.06
N LYS A 4 2.35 6.46 6.49
CA LYS A 4 3.10 5.55 5.62
C LYS A 4 2.69 4.12 5.88
N VAL A 5 2.80 3.29 4.85
CA VAL A 5 2.58 1.84 4.91
C VAL A 5 3.78 1.09 4.40
N LEU A 6 4.15 0.02 5.08
CA LEU A 6 5.10 -0.95 4.60
C LEU A 6 4.34 -2.00 3.79
N ILE A 7 4.53 -1.95 2.48
CA ILE A 7 3.86 -2.84 1.54
C ILE A 7 4.86 -3.88 1.06
N LYS A 8 4.48 -5.14 1.17
CA LYS A 8 5.18 -6.30 0.63
C LYS A 8 4.44 -6.83 -0.59
N ASN A 9 5.19 -7.22 -1.61
CA ASN A 9 4.64 -7.92 -2.76
C ASN A 9 4.54 -9.41 -2.42
N PRO A 10 3.33 -10.01 -2.29
CA PRO A 10 3.17 -11.40 -1.89
C PRO A 10 3.71 -12.40 -2.92
N LYS A 11 3.89 -11.98 -4.19
CA LYS A 11 4.45 -12.81 -5.26
C LYS A 11 5.99 -12.92 -5.17
N ASN A 12 6.63 -12.11 -4.34
CA ASN A 12 8.07 -12.17 -4.10
C ASN A 12 8.40 -11.79 -2.64
N VAL A 13 9.66 -11.44 -2.36
CA VAL A 13 10.12 -11.04 -1.01
C VAL A 13 10.42 -9.54 -0.88
N ARG A 14 10.05 -8.74 -1.89
CA ARG A 14 10.30 -7.29 -1.90
C ARG A 14 9.24 -6.55 -1.11
N GLN A 15 9.69 -5.59 -0.33
CA GLN A 15 8.84 -4.68 0.42
C GLN A 15 9.46 -3.29 0.50
N ALA A 16 8.63 -2.27 0.64
CA ALA A 16 9.08 -0.88 0.79
C ALA A 16 8.04 -0.04 1.52
N TRP A 17 8.51 1.05 2.13
CA TRP A 17 7.66 2.07 2.73
C TRP A 17 7.10 3.01 1.67
N PHE A 18 5.81 3.29 1.76
CA PHE A 18 5.08 4.18 0.86
C PHE A 18 4.30 5.22 1.66
N SER A 19 4.43 6.49 1.28
CA SER A 19 3.60 7.57 1.85
C SER A 19 2.19 7.54 1.26
N LEU A 20 1.21 7.91 2.08
CA LEU A 20 -0.18 8.09 1.69
C LEU A 20 -0.52 9.57 1.46
N PRO A 21 -1.37 9.91 0.48
CA PRO A 21 -1.97 8.99 -0.50
C PRO A 21 -0.92 8.42 -1.46
N LEU A 22 -1.04 7.12 -1.76
CA LEU A 22 -0.09 6.36 -2.55
C LEU A 22 -0.42 6.44 -4.04
N TYR A 23 0.52 6.95 -4.83
CA TYR A 23 0.50 6.78 -6.28
C TYR A 23 0.91 5.35 -6.68
N PHE A 24 -0.01 4.55 -7.23
CA PHE A 24 0.21 3.12 -7.49
C PHE A 24 1.35 2.80 -8.46
N GLY A 25 1.72 3.72 -9.35
CA GLY A 25 2.91 3.56 -10.19
C GLY A 25 4.22 3.36 -9.39
N ARG A 26 4.26 3.78 -8.12
CA ARG A 26 5.40 3.57 -7.22
C ARG A 26 5.57 2.12 -6.77
N LEU A 27 4.53 1.28 -6.88
CA LEU A 27 4.58 -0.15 -6.55
C LEU A 27 5.55 -0.94 -7.46
N SER A 28 5.94 -0.36 -8.60
CA SER A 28 7.03 -0.86 -9.44
C SER A 28 8.36 -1.05 -8.69
N HIS A 29 8.62 -0.29 -7.61
CA HIS A 29 9.79 -0.51 -6.75
C HIS A 29 9.83 -1.91 -6.13
N ILE A 30 8.66 -2.49 -5.83
CA ILE A 30 8.53 -3.84 -5.26
C ILE A 30 8.13 -4.88 -6.32
N GLY A 31 8.21 -4.51 -7.61
CA GLY A 31 7.97 -5.41 -8.74
C GLY A 31 6.48 -5.68 -9.03
N LEU A 32 5.60 -4.76 -8.65
CA LEU A 32 4.19 -4.77 -9.06
C LEU A 32 3.98 -3.73 -10.17
N THR A 33 2.98 -3.95 -11.01
CA THR A 33 2.63 -2.99 -12.06
C THR A 33 1.79 -1.83 -11.54
N GLY A 34 1.12 -2.03 -10.40
CA GLY A 34 0.09 -1.13 -9.87
C GLY A 34 -1.29 -1.40 -10.47
N SER A 35 -1.51 -2.57 -11.06
CA SER A 35 -2.81 -2.99 -11.56
C SER A 35 -3.76 -3.27 -10.39
N TYR A 36 -5.03 -2.90 -10.54
CA TYR A 36 -6.08 -3.10 -9.54
C TYR A 36 -6.28 -4.57 -9.15
N ASP A 37 -5.98 -5.51 -10.06
CA ASP A 37 -6.07 -6.95 -9.83
C ASP A 37 -4.87 -7.53 -9.06
N GLU A 38 -3.82 -6.74 -8.83
CA GLU A 38 -2.66 -7.20 -8.06
C GLU A 38 -2.96 -7.22 -6.57
N GLN A 39 -2.42 -8.23 -5.89
CA GLN A 39 -2.45 -8.30 -4.44
C GLN A 39 -1.18 -7.73 -3.84
N ILE A 40 -1.35 -7.10 -2.69
CA ILE A 40 -0.31 -6.57 -1.82
C ILE A 40 -0.52 -7.05 -0.39
N GLU A 41 0.52 -7.03 0.41
CA GLU A 41 0.44 -7.31 1.84
C GLU A 41 0.88 -6.06 2.61
N ILE A 42 0.00 -5.54 3.47
CA ILE A 42 0.36 -4.48 4.42
C ILE A 42 0.89 -5.18 5.68
N VAL A 43 2.17 -4.95 5.98
CA VAL A 43 2.86 -5.62 7.09
C VAL A 43 3.19 -4.67 8.25
N ASP A 44 3.23 -3.36 8.00
CA ASP A 44 3.48 -2.33 9.01
C ASP A 44 2.87 -0.98 8.57
N TYR A 45 2.62 -0.06 9.50
CA TYR A 45 2.23 1.32 9.19
C TYR A 45 2.73 2.33 10.22
N GLU A 46 2.97 3.56 9.76
CA GLU A 46 3.29 4.72 10.59
C GLU A 46 2.22 5.79 10.38
N GLY A 47 1.65 6.34 11.45
CA GLY A 47 0.72 7.47 11.38
C GLY A 47 -0.56 7.28 12.18
N SER A 48 -1.49 8.22 12.01
CA SER A 48 -2.77 8.24 12.72
C SER A 48 -3.91 7.56 11.98
N ALA A 49 -3.73 7.24 10.70
CA ALA A 49 -4.70 6.48 9.94
C ALA A 49 -4.62 5.02 10.38
N PHE A 50 -5.76 4.44 10.78
CA PHE A 50 -5.84 3.01 11.02
C PHE A 50 -5.80 2.27 9.69
N ILE A 51 -4.80 1.42 9.52
CA ILE A 51 -4.55 0.65 8.31
C ILE A 51 -4.56 -0.81 8.72
N GLY A 52 -5.45 -1.60 8.11
CA GLY A 52 -5.51 -3.03 8.38
C GLY A 52 -4.22 -3.73 7.95
N TYR A 53 -3.83 -4.77 8.69
CA TYR A 53 -2.73 -5.66 8.31
C TYR A 53 -3.24 -6.83 7.48
N GLY A 54 -2.41 -7.35 6.58
CA GLY A 54 -2.69 -8.55 5.81
C GLY A 54 -2.78 -8.31 4.30
N LEU A 55 -3.44 -9.23 3.61
CA LEU A 55 -3.58 -9.23 2.14
C LEU A 55 -4.70 -8.30 1.69
N PHE A 56 -4.38 -7.44 0.73
CA PHE A 56 -5.29 -6.50 0.10
C PHE A 56 -5.12 -6.57 -1.42
N SER A 57 -6.13 -6.14 -2.16
CA SER A 57 -5.96 -5.78 -3.56
C SER A 57 -5.41 -4.34 -3.68
N VAL A 58 -4.80 -4.00 -4.81
CA VAL A 58 -4.47 -2.59 -5.11
C VAL A 58 -5.73 -1.72 -5.17
N ALA A 59 -6.90 -2.27 -5.51
CA ALA A 59 -8.17 -1.55 -5.42
C ALA A 59 -8.55 -1.15 -3.99
N ASP A 60 -8.26 -1.99 -3.00
CA ASP A 60 -8.51 -1.66 -1.60
C ASP A 60 -7.62 -0.49 -1.12
N LEU A 61 -6.39 -0.39 -1.65
CA LEU A 61 -5.51 0.77 -1.39
C LEU A 61 -6.11 2.09 -1.87
N GLU A 62 -6.98 2.07 -2.90
CA GLU A 62 -7.63 3.30 -3.37
C GLU A 62 -8.61 3.83 -2.32
N GLN A 63 -9.35 2.94 -1.67
CA GLN A 63 -10.22 3.32 -0.55
C GLN A 63 -9.39 3.91 0.59
N LEU A 64 -8.19 3.35 0.84
CA LEU A 64 -7.28 3.82 1.86
C LEU A 64 -6.72 5.22 1.53
N ASN A 65 -6.37 5.49 0.28
CA ASN A 65 -6.01 6.83 -0.17
C ASN A 65 -7.15 7.83 0.10
N ARG A 66 -8.39 7.47 -0.25
CA ARG A 66 -9.56 8.33 -0.03
C ARG A 66 -9.82 8.62 1.45
N GLN A 67 -9.53 7.67 2.35
CA GLN A 67 -9.65 7.89 3.79
C GLN A 67 -8.63 8.88 4.34
N VAL A 68 -7.42 8.91 3.78
CA VAL A 68 -6.35 9.83 4.20
C VAL A 68 -6.49 11.22 3.58
N GLU A 69 -7.12 11.32 2.41
CA GLU A 69 -7.43 12.61 1.77
C GLU A 69 -8.67 13.32 2.37
N GLY A 70 -9.42 12.66 3.26
CA GLY A 70 -10.62 13.18 3.93
C GLY A 70 -10.37 14.20 5.03
#